data_AF-A0A351IRW4-F1
#
_entry.id   AF-A0A351IRW4-F1
#
_cell.length_a   1.000
_cell.length_b   1.000
_cell.length_c   1.000
_cell.angle_alpha   90.00
_cell.angle_beta   90.00
_cell.angle_gamma   90.00
#
_symmetry.space_group_name_H-M   'P 1'
#
loop_
_entity.id
_entity.type
_entity.pdbx_description
1 polymer ?
#
loop_
_entity_poly.entity_id
_entity_poly.type
_entity_poly.pdbx_seq_one_letter_code
_entity_poly.pdbx_strand_id
1 'polypeptide(L)'
;MHSVTLEQFEGPMDLLLNMIEGKKLDISDISLADVCDQYVHYIEAHTHEISPDELADFLVIASRLLMLKVRLLLPYLVPEEEEDEASLEQQLKMYKLYYDAARELGNRDNGMPIMFLRCAPRMPIHKEFKPDERITLDFLALTCEHLINHLPFIRLPQQILKKGLNIKQRIEDLRALLSTIKKEVSFSHITKRAENKLDIIIFFIALLELVKQQEVHLTQETVFEEITIIRR
;
A
#
# COMPACT_ATOMS: atom_id res chain seq x y z
N MET A 1 -9.56 -3.62 -4.72
CA MET A 1 -8.80 -3.70 -3.46
C MET A 1 -7.34 -3.64 -3.83
N HIS A 2 -6.66 -2.53 -3.56
CA HIS A 2 -5.20 -2.54 -3.61
C HIS A 2 -4.75 -3.06 -2.25
N SER A 3 -4.41 -4.34 -2.19
CA SER A 3 -3.51 -4.85 -1.17
C SER A 3 -2.20 -4.08 -1.37
N VAL A 4 -1.96 -3.08 -0.52
CA VAL A 4 -0.63 -2.51 -0.42
C VAL A 4 0.17 -3.54 0.38
N THR A 5 0.71 -4.51 -0.36
CA THR A 5 1.72 -5.42 0.15
C THR A 5 2.98 -4.59 0.34
N LEU A 6 3.36 -4.27 1.57
CA LEU A 6 4.77 -4.26 1.91
C LEU A 6 5.29 -5.64 1.46
N GLU A 7 6.21 -5.68 0.50
CA GLU A 7 6.33 -6.78 -0.47
C GLU A 7 6.61 -8.20 0.10
N GLN A 8 6.68 -8.44 1.42
CA GLN A 8 6.82 -9.81 1.94
C GLN A 8 6.06 -10.16 3.23
N PHE A 9 5.55 -9.21 4.04
CA PHE A 9 5.03 -9.55 5.39
C PHE A 9 3.80 -8.73 5.82
N GLU A 10 2.85 -9.38 6.50
CA GLU A 10 1.64 -8.78 7.08
C GLU A 10 1.90 -8.27 8.52
N GLY A 11 2.97 -7.50 8.71
CA GLY A 11 3.32 -6.84 9.97
C GLY A 11 4.50 -7.46 10.75
N PRO A 12 4.77 -6.97 11.97
CA PRO A 12 6.00 -7.30 12.71
C PRO A 12 6.03 -8.74 13.24
N MET A 13 4.88 -9.29 13.64
CA MET A 13 4.78 -10.69 14.09
C MET A 13 5.06 -11.68 12.96
N ASP A 14 4.59 -11.38 11.75
CA ASP A 14 4.80 -12.20 10.56
C ASP A 14 6.28 -12.22 10.17
N LEU A 15 6.93 -11.04 10.13
CA LEU A 15 8.37 -10.94 9.90
C LEU A 15 9.17 -11.79 10.91
N LEU A 16 8.82 -11.66 12.19
CA LEU A 16 9.50 -12.34 13.28
C LEU A 16 9.31 -13.87 13.21
N LEU A 17 8.09 -14.32 12.91
CA LEU A 17 7.77 -15.72 12.69
C LEU A 17 8.60 -16.30 11.54
N ASN A 18 8.65 -15.60 10.41
CA ASN A 18 9.43 -16.02 9.24
C ASN A 18 10.93 -16.12 9.52
N MET A 19 11.50 -15.22 10.34
CA MET A 19 12.92 -15.30 10.74
C MET A 19 13.21 -16.55 11.59
N ILE A 20 12.34 -16.86 12.54
CA ILE A 20 12.47 -18.05 13.41
C ILE A 20 12.32 -19.34 12.59
N GLU A 21 11.31 -19.41 11.72
CA GLU A 21 11.09 -20.58 10.87
C GLU A 21 12.22 -20.78 9.85
N GLY A 22 12.75 -19.69 9.29
CA GLY A 22 13.90 -19.73 8.39
C GLY A 22 15.17 -20.31 9.05
N LYS A 23 15.36 -20.07 10.35
CA LYS A 23 16.46 -20.66 11.13
C LYS A 23 16.12 -22.05 11.71
N LYS A 24 14.90 -22.56 11.50
CA LYS A 24 14.39 -23.82 12.10
C LYS A 24 14.53 -23.86 13.62
N LEU A 25 14.30 -22.71 14.27
CA LEU A 25 14.34 -22.60 15.72
C LEU A 25 12.94 -22.79 16.31
N ASP A 26 12.87 -23.31 17.53
CA ASP A 26 11.64 -23.31 18.32
C ASP A 26 11.35 -21.89 18.83
N ILE A 27 10.07 -21.56 19.02
CA ILE A 27 9.67 -20.27 19.59
C ILE A 27 10.01 -20.28 21.09
N SER A 28 11.12 -19.62 21.43
CA SER A 28 11.63 -19.45 22.79
C SER A 28 12.30 -18.09 22.95
N ASP A 29 12.42 -17.62 24.19
CA ASP A 29 13.17 -16.38 24.51
C ASP A 29 14.59 -16.35 23.93
N ILE A 30 15.30 -17.49 23.95
CA ILE A 30 16.67 -17.61 23.39
C ILE A 30 16.64 -17.41 21.88
N SER A 31 15.75 -18.11 21.19
CA SER A 31 15.59 -18.00 19.73
C SER A 31 15.20 -16.58 19.30
N LEU A 32 14.36 -15.90 20.10
CA LEU A 32 13.94 -14.52 19.87
C LEU A 32 15.13 -13.55 19.97
N ALA A 33 15.98 -13.72 20.98
CA ALA A 33 17.20 -12.92 21.10
C ALA A 33 18.20 -13.17 19.94
N ASP A 34 18.26 -14.40 19.43
CA ASP A 34 19.12 -14.77 18.30
C ASP A 34 18.67 -14.16 16.95
N VAL A 35 17.38 -13.81 16.81
CA VAL A 35 16.86 -13.12 15.61
C VAL A 35 16.78 -11.60 15.77
N CYS A 36 17.05 -11.06 16.97
CA CYS A 36 16.96 -9.63 17.27
C CYS A 36 17.79 -8.76 16.30
N ASP A 37 19.05 -9.12 16.04
CA ASP A 37 19.92 -8.33 15.15
C ASP A 37 19.40 -8.34 13.71
N GLN A 38 18.87 -9.48 13.27
CA GLN A 38 18.28 -9.64 11.94
C GLN A 38 17.01 -8.80 11.81
N TYR A 39 16.19 -8.74 12.86
CA TYR A 39 14.98 -7.94 12.90
C TYR A 39 15.27 -6.44 12.84
N VAL A 40 16.20 -5.96 13.66
CA VAL A 40 16.61 -4.55 13.66
C VAL A 40 17.23 -4.16 12.31
N HIS A 41 18.11 -5.00 11.77
CA HIS A 41 18.73 -4.75 10.46
C HIS A 41 17.68 -4.65 9.33
N TYR A 42 16.64 -5.48 9.37
CA TYR A 42 15.55 -5.42 8.39
C TYR A 42 14.82 -4.07 8.46
N ILE A 43 14.49 -3.60 9.68
CA ILE A 43 13.81 -2.32 9.87
C ILE A 43 14.69 -1.17 9.35
N GLU A 44 15.98 -1.15 9.72
CA GLU A 44 16.92 -0.12 9.27
C GLU A 44 17.04 -0.06 7.74
N ALA A 45 17.14 -1.23 7.08
CA ALA A 45 17.24 -1.31 5.63
C ALA A 45 15.98 -0.84 4.90
N HIS A 46 14.79 -1.03 5.49
CA HIS A 46 13.50 -0.76 4.85
C HIS A 46 12.74 0.41 5.49
N THR A 47 13.38 1.22 6.33
CA THR A 47 12.74 2.32 7.07
C THR A 47 12.06 3.34 6.14
N HIS A 48 12.60 3.54 4.93
CA HIS A 48 12.02 4.46 3.93
C HIS A 48 10.87 3.88 3.12
N GLU A 49 10.63 2.57 3.21
CA GLU A 49 9.61 1.83 2.47
C GLU A 49 8.36 1.53 3.34
N ILE A 50 8.56 1.44 4.65
CA ILE A 50 7.48 1.22 5.63
C ILE A 50 6.75 2.54 5.90
N SER A 51 5.41 2.50 5.95
CA SER A 51 4.65 3.71 6.29
C SER A 51 4.93 4.13 7.74
N PRO A 52 4.84 5.43 8.09
CA PRO A 52 5.13 5.89 9.45
C PRO A 52 4.27 5.22 10.53
N ASP A 53 3.00 4.92 10.20
CA ASP A 53 2.07 4.27 11.11
C ASP A 53 2.48 2.81 11.37
N GLU A 54 2.83 2.06 10.33
CA GLU A 54 3.30 0.68 10.46
C GLU A 54 4.67 0.61 11.14
N LEU A 55 5.57 1.58 10.87
CA LEU A 55 6.90 1.63 11.48
C LEU A 55 6.84 1.70 13.00
N ALA A 56 5.82 2.36 13.56
CA ALA A 56 5.60 2.42 15.01
C ALA A 56 5.41 1.01 15.60
N ASP A 57 4.60 0.16 14.96
CA ASP A 57 4.37 -1.22 15.40
C ASP A 57 5.66 -2.05 15.34
N PHE A 58 6.47 -1.87 14.29
CA PHE A 58 7.77 -2.53 14.17
C PHE A 58 8.74 -2.12 15.27
N LEU A 59 8.77 -0.84 15.64
CA LEU A 59 9.64 -0.31 16.69
C LEU A 59 9.26 -0.81 18.08
N VAL A 60 7.97 -0.99 18.37
CA VAL A 60 7.50 -1.59 19.63
C VAL A 60 8.04 -3.02 19.79
N ILE A 61 8.04 -3.81 18.71
CA ILE A 61 8.57 -5.17 18.76
C ILE A 61 10.10 -5.17 18.80
N ALA A 62 10.76 -4.24 18.11
CA ALA A 62 12.22 -4.08 18.17
C ALA A 62 12.70 -3.77 19.59
N SER A 63 12.03 -2.86 20.30
CA SER A 63 12.39 -2.50 21.68
C SER A 63 12.24 -3.68 22.64
N ARG A 64 11.17 -4.47 22.50
CA ARG A 64 10.93 -5.69 23.28
C ARG A 64 11.98 -6.76 23.00
N LEU A 65 12.37 -6.96 21.74
CA LEU A 65 13.44 -7.89 21.37
C LEU A 65 14.80 -7.47 21.94
N LEU A 66 15.12 -6.18 21.88
CA LEU A 66 16.35 -5.63 22.46
C LEU A 66 16.36 -5.81 23.98
N MET A 67 15.25 -5.51 24.65
CA MET A 67 15.10 -5.72 26.08
C MET A 67 15.30 -7.19 26.45
N LEU A 68 14.67 -8.10 25.71
CA LEU A 68 14.81 -9.54 25.88
C LEU A 68 16.28 -9.98 25.73
N LYS A 69 16.97 -9.49 24.71
CA LYS A 69 18.39 -9.80 24.47
C LYS A 69 19.29 -9.26 25.58
N VAL A 70 19.04 -8.05 26.07
CA VAL A 70 19.78 -7.48 27.21
C VAL A 70 19.55 -8.30 28.47
N ARG A 71 18.29 -8.68 28.78
CA ARG A 71 17.96 -9.52 29.94
C ARG A 71 18.70 -10.86 29.91
N LEU A 72 18.77 -11.50 28.75
CA LEU A 72 19.47 -12.78 28.57
C LEU A 72 21.00 -12.65 28.68
N LEU A 73 21.57 -11.55 28.18
CA LEU A 73 23.02 -11.32 28.22
C LEU A 73 23.51 -10.76 29.57
N LEU A 74 22.68 -9.97 30.26
CA LEU A 74 23.02 -9.20 31.45
C LEU A 74 21.96 -9.36 32.57
N PRO A 75 21.75 -10.59 33.09
CA PRO A 75 20.67 -10.87 34.04
C PRO A 75 20.80 -10.12 35.39
N TYR A 76 22.00 -9.64 35.73
CA TYR A 76 22.25 -8.92 36.99
C TYR A 76 21.96 -7.42 36.93
N LEU A 77 21.73 -6.87 35.73
CA LEU A 77 21.55 -5.42 35.52
C LEU A 77 20.09 -5.03 35.30
N VAL A 78 19.21 -6.00 35.06
CA VAL A 78 17.79 -5.78 34.78
C VAL A 78 17.00 -6.36 35.95
N PRO A 79 16.35 -5.53 36.79
CA PRO A 79 15.42 -6.05 37.79
C PRO A 79 14.30 -6.82 37.10
N GLU A 80 13.83 -7.91 37.70
CA GLU A 80 12.62 -8.59 37.28
C GLU A 80 11.45 -7.60 37.44
N GLU A 81 11.05 -6.95 36.34
CA GLU A 81 9.77 -6.27 36.28
C GLU A 81 8.66 -7.34 36.33
N GLU A 82 7.67 -7.16 37.19
CA GLU A 82 6.47 -7.99 37.22
C GLU A 82 5.72 -7.81 35.89
N GLU A 83 5.90 -8.76 34.95
CA GLU A 83 5.21 -8.78 33.66
C GLU A 83 3.72 -9.13 33.87
N ASP A 84 2.87 -8.12 34.08
CA ASP A 84 1.41 -8.24 33.89
C ASP A 84 1.05 -8.43 32.40
N GLU A 85 1.99 -8.15 31.49
CA GLU A 85 1.83 -8.24 30.04
C GLU A 85 2.33 -9.59 29.50
N ALA A 86 1.58 -10.21 28.59
CA ALA A 86 1.98 -11.51 28.02
C ALA A 86 3.35 -11.44 27.33
N SER A 87 4.25 -12.35 27.69
CA SER A 87 5.60 -12.45 27.11
C SER A 87 5.54 -12.50 25.57
N LEU A 88 6.54 -11.90 24.92
CA LEU A 88 6.67 -11.88 23.46
C LEU A 88 6.67 -13.30 22.87
N GLU A 89 7.24 -14.27 23.59
CA GLU A 89 7.20 -15.70 23.22
C GLU A 89 5.76 -16.22 23.13
N GLN A 90 4.94 -15.93 24.14
CA GLN A 90 3.55 -16.37 24.19
C GLN A 90 2.72 -15.72 23.08
N GLN A 91 2.93 -14.42 22.85
CA GLN A 91 2.26 -13.69 21.77
C GLN A 91 2.59 -14.28 20.40
N LEU A 92 3.86 -14.62 20.15
CA LEU A 92 4.26 -15.22 18.88
C LEU A 92 3.71 -16.65 18.72
N LYS A 93 3.66 -17.45 19.79
CA LYS A 93 3.02 -18.78 19.76
C LYS A 93 1.54 -18.67 19.41
N MET A 94 0.84 -17.71 20.00
CA MET A 94 -0.56 -17.43 19.68
C MET A 94 -0.72 -16.97 18.24
N TYR A 95 0.13 -16.06 17.77
CA TYR A 95 0.13 -15.62 16.38
C TYR A 95 0.31 -16.78 15.41
N LYS A 96 1.30 -17.66 15.65
CA LYS A 96 1.54 -18.86 14.85
C LYS A 96 0.31 -19.78 14.77
N LEU A 97 -0.37 -20.01 15.89
CA LEU A 97 -1.58 -20.82 15.93
C LEU A 97 -2.67 -20.27 14.99
N TYR A 98 -2.89 -18.96 15.00
CA TYR A 98 -3.86 -18.31 14.12
C TYR A 98 -3.39 -18.28 12.67
N TYR A 99 -2.10 -18.08 12.43
CA TYR A 99 -1.50 -18.12 11.10
C TYR A 99 -1.72 -19.50 10.44
N ASP A 100 -1.46 -20.57 11.18
CA ASP A 100 -1.67 -21.95 10.71
C ASP A 100 -3.17 -22.25 10.45
N ALA A 101 -4.05 -21.80 11.35
CA ALA A 101 -5.49 -21.96 11.19
C ALA A 101 -6.03 -21.18 9.97
N ALA A 102 -5.55 -19.95 9.76
CA ALA A 102 -5.91 -19.12 8.62
C ALA A 102 -5.43 -19.77 7.31
N ARG A 103 -4.21 -20.33 7.30
CA ARG A 103 -3.67 -21.07 6.16
C ARG A 103 -4.49 -22.31 5.85
N GLU A 104 -4.91 -23.07 6.86
CA GLU A 104 -5.77 -24.24 6.67
C GLU A 104 -7.14 -23.85 6.09
N LEU A 105 -7.74 -22.76 6.60
CA LEU A 105 -8.99 -22.22 6.08
C LEU A 105 -8.84 -21.77 4.61
N GLY A 106 -7.77 -21.05 4.27
CA GLY A 106 -7.50 -20.63 2.89
C GLY A 106 -7.30 -21.82 1.95
N ASN A 107 -6.65 -22.90 2.40
CA ASN A 107 -6.52 -24.13 1.63
C ASN A 107 -7.88 -24.82 1.39
N ARG A 108 -8.78 -24.79 2.37
CA ARG A 108 -10.15 -25.33 2.22
C ARG A 108 -10.99 -24.50 1.25
N ASP A 109 -10.87 -23.18 1.30
CA ASP A 109 -11.58 -22.27 0.39
C ASP A 109 -11.14 -22.47 -1.07
N ASN A 110 -9.84 -22.65 -1.32
CA ASN A 110 -9.30 -22.94 -2.65
C ASN A 110 -9.64 -24.35 -3.19
N GLY A 111 -10.04 -25.27 -2.32
CA GLY A 111 -10.30 -26.68 -2.66
C GLY A 111 -11.78 -27.04 -2.81
N MET A 112 -12.70 -26.20 -2.36
CA MET A 112 -14.13 -26.45 -2.54
C MET A 112 -14.58 -26.00 -3.94
N PRO A 113 -15.21 -26.87 -4.75
CA PRO A 113 -15.90 -26.41 -5.94
C PRO A 113 -16.93 -25.37 -5.50
N ILE A 114 -16.91 -24.22 -6.18
CA ILE A 114 -17.81 -23.08 -5.95
C ILE A 114 -19.24 -23.62 -5.92
N MET A 115 -19.76 -23.88 -4.72
CA MET A 115 -21.14 -24.27 -4.54
C MET A 115 -21.95 -23.01 -4.80
N PHE A 116 -22.36 -22.83 -6.05
CA PHE A 116 -23.27 -21.76 -6.39
C PHE A 116 -24.60 -22.04 -5.69
N LEU A 117 -24.96 -21.16 -4.76
CA LEU A 117 -26.32 -21.10 -4.26
C LEU A 117 -27.25 -21.00 -5.47
N ARG A 118 -28.16 -21.96 -5.59
CA ARG A 118 -29.29 -21.80 -6.49
C ARG A 118 -30.06 -20.60 -5.98
N CYS A 119 -29.98 -19.46 -6.66
CA CYS A 119 -30.90 -18.36 -6.39
C CYS A 119 -32.30 -18.97 -6.38
N ALA A 120 -32.97 -18.89 -5.23
CA ALA A 120 -34.28 -19.48 -5.05
C ALA A 120 -35.14 -19.09 -6.26
N PRO A 121 -35.89 -20.03 -6.88
CA PRO A 121 -36.77 -19.68 -7.98
C PRO A 121 -37.62 -18.50 -7.53
N ARG A 122 -37.70 -17.44 -8.34
CA ARG A 122 -38.52 -16.26 -8.04
C ARG A 122 -39.90 -16.76 -7.65
N MET A 123 -40.22 -16.74 -6.36
CA MET A 123 -41.53 -17.16 -5.89
C MET A 123 -42.56 -16.27 -6.60
N PRO A 124 -43.70 -16.84 -7.04
CA PRO A 124 -44.75 -16.01 -7.61
C PRO A 124 -45.07 -14.90 -6.60
N ILE A 125 -44.92 -13.65 -7.03
CA ILE A 125 -45.20 -12.50 -6.19
C ILE A 125 -46.68 -12.60 -5.85
N HIS A 126 -46.99 -13.01 -4.62
CA HIS A 126 -48.35 -12.94 -4.12
C HIS A 126 -48.78 -11.47 -4.21
N LYS A 127 -49.90 -11.20 -4.88
CA LYS A 127 -50.41 -9.83 -5.07
C LYS A 127 -50.72 -9.12 -3.74
N GLU A 128 -50.79 -9.87 -2.65
CA GLU A 128 -50.97 -9.38 -1.30
C GLU A 128 -49.65 -9.48 -0.53
N PHE A 129 -49.06 -8.32 -0.22
CA PHE A 129 -47.95 -8.21 0.72
C PHE A 129 -48.53 -8.17 2.14
N LYS A 130 -48.34 -9.24 2.90
CA LYS A 130 -48.61 -9.28 4.34
C LYS A 130 -47.29 -9.49 5.06
N PRO A 131 -46.74 -8.45 5.73
CA PRO A 131 -45.52 -8.62 6.51
C PRO A 131 -45.82 -9.59 7.66
N ASP A 132 -44.82 -10.42 7.97
CA ASP A 132 -44.86 -11.27 9.16
C ASP A 132 -44.98 -10.39 10.42
N GLU A 133 -45.73 -10.85 11.43
CA GLU A 133 -45.94 -10.11 12.68
C GLU A 133 -44.63 -9.80 13.43
N ARG A 134 -43.56 -10.52 13.09
CA ARG A 134 -42.19 -10.29 13.61
C ARG A 134 -41.48 -9.10 12.98
N ILE A 135 -42.00 -8.54 11.89
CA ILE A 135 -41.43 -7.35 11.22
C ILE A 135 -41.93 -6.12 11.96
N THR A 136 -41.17 -5.68 12.95
CA THR A 136 -41.37 -4.40 13.65
C THR A 136 -40.62 -3.27 12.95
N LEU A 137 -40.99 -2.02 13.24
CA LEU A 137 -40.26 -0.84 12.77
C LEU A 137 -38.79 -0.86 13.22
N ASP A 138 -38.54 -1.33 14.45
CA ASP A 138 -37.18 -1.43 15.00
C ASP A 138 -36.34 -2.47 14.25
N PHE A 139 -36.92 -3.63 13.93
CA PHE A 139 -36.26 -4.65 13.13
C PHE A 139 -35.90 -4.13 11.73
N LEU A 140 -36.79 -3.35 11.13
CA LEU A 140 -36.59 -2.76 9.81
C LEU A 140 -35.51 -1.67 9.85
N ALA A 141 -35.48 -0.85 10.90
CA ALA A 141 -34.43 0.14 11.12
C ALA A 141 -33.05 -0.51 11.28
N LEU A 142 -32.94 -1.55 12.12
CA LEU A 142 -31.69 -2.32 12.30
C LEU A 142 -31.25 -3.02 11.02
N THR A 143 -32.20 -3.57 10.25
CA THR A 143 -31.89 -4.22 8.97
C THR A 143 -31.38 -3.19 7.96
N CYS A 144 -31.99 -2.01 7.87
CA CYS A 144 -31.53 -0.93 7.02
C CYS A 144 -30.13 -0.44 7.41
N GLU A 145 -29.86 -0.27 8.70
CA GLU A 145 -28.54 0.11 9.23
C GLU A 145 -27.48 -0.94 8.88
N HIS A 146 -27.79 -2.22 9.14
CA HIS A 146 -26.92 -3.33 8.78
C HIS A 146 -26.65 -3.35 7.27
N LEU A 147 -27.68 -3.15 6.43
CA LEU A 147 -27.54 -3.10 4.99
C LEU A 147 -26.64 -1.94 4.57
N ILE A 148 -26.84 -0.73 5.11
CA ILE A 148 -26.00 0.44 4.83
C ILE A 148 -24.54 0.19 5.20
N ASN A 149 -24.29 -0.42 6.36
CA ASN A 149 -22.93 -0.72 6.83
C ASN A 149 -22.24 -1.82 6.01
N HIS A 150 -23.00 -2.72 5.40
CA HIS A 150 -22.50 -3.81 4.56
C HIS A 150 -22.63 -3.56 3.05
N LEU A 151 -23.22 -2.42 2.64
CA LEU A 151 -23.16 -2.00 1.25
C LEU A 151 -21.68 -1.80 0.90
N PRO A 152 -21.22 -2.32 -0.24
CA PRO A 152 -19.84 -2.14 -0.65
C PRO A 152 -19.58 -0.64 -0.71
N PHE A 153 -18.72 -0.15 0.18
CA PHE A 153 -18.28 1.24 0.18
C PHE A 153 -17.67 1.46 -1.21
N ILE A 154 -18.37 2.22 -2.06
CA ILE A 154 -17.82 2.63 -3.34
C ILE A 154 -16.68 3.55 -2.95
N ARG A 155 -15.46 3.01 -2.90
CA ARG A 155 -14.26 3.83 -2.85
C ARG A 155 -14.31 4.65 -4.13
N LEU A 156 -14.78 5.89 -4.01
CA LEU A 156 -14.49 6.92 -4.99
C LEU A 156 -12.99 6.79 -5.28
N PRO A 157 -12.58 6.67 -6.55
CA PRO A 157 -11.17 6.51 -6.85
C PRO A 157 -10.44 7.65 -6.16
N GLN A 158 -9.69 7.31 -5.10
CA GLN A 158 -8.74 8.23 -4.50
C GLN A 158 -7.75 8.45 -5.63
N GLN A 159 -7.92 9.57 -6.34
CA GLN A 159 -6.93 10.04 -7.28
C GLN A 159 -5.74 10.38 -6.40
N ILE A 160 -4.86 9.40 -6.21
CA ILE A 160 -3.53 9.61 -5.67
C ILE A 160 -3.00 10.78 -6.47
N LEU A 161 -2.84 11.91 -5.81
CA LEU A 161 -2.12 13.04 -6.36
C LEU A 161 -0.71 12.51 -6.56
N LYS A 162 -0.45 11.95 -7.76
CA LYS A 162 0.89 11.54 -8.19
C LYS A 162 1.78 12.72 -7.84
N LYS A 163 2.79 12.48 -7.00
CA LYS A 163 3.76 13.47 -6.49
C LYS A 163 3.91 14.57 -7.52
N GLY A 164 3.54 15.79 -7.13
CA GLY A 164 3.44 16.93 -8.05
C GLY A 164 4.66 16.99 -8.94
N LEU A 165 4.46 16.67 -10.22
CA LEU A 165 5.52 16.73 -11.22
C LEU A 165 6.04 18.17 -11.21
N ASN A 166 7.30 18.34 -10.82
CA ASN A 166 7.88 19.66 -10.59
C ASN A 166 8.10 20.34 -11.95
N ILE A 167 7.15 21.21 -12.32
CA ILE A 167 7.18 21.97 -13.58
C ILE A 167 8.53 22.68 -13.76
N LYS A 168 9.15 23.15 -12.68
CA LYS A 168 10.46 23.81 -12.73
C LYS A 168 11.57 22.89 -13.24
N GLN A 169 11.61 21.64 -12.76
CA GLN A 169 12.58 20.64 -13.23
C GLN A 169 12.38 20.34 -14.72
N ARG A 170 11.13 20.23 -15.18
CA ARG A 170 10.85 19.97 -16.60
C ARG A 170 11.24 21.14 -17.51
N ILE A 171 11.13 22.38 -17.04
CA ILE A 171 11.64 23.57 -17.75
C ILE A 171 13.17 23.51 -17.88
N GLU A 172 13.88 23.10 -16.82
CA GLU A 172 15.34 22.92 -16.85
C GLU A 172 15.76 21.79 -17.80
N ASP A 173 15.07 20.66 -17.78
CA ASP A 173 15.29 19.53 -18.71
C ASP A 173 15.12 19.99 -20.17
N LEU A 174 14.05 20.73 -20.47
CA LEU A 174 13.81 21.27 -21.81
C LEU A 174 14.89 22.26 -22.23
N ARG A 175 15.35 23.14 -21.34
CA ARG A 175 16.48 24.05 -21.63
C ARG A 175 17.76 23.28 -21.94
N ALA A 176 18.05 22.20 -21.21
CA ALA A 176 19.22 21.36 -21.45
C ALA A 176 19.14 20.59 -22.78
N LEU A 177 17.95 20.11 -23.15
CA LEU A 177 17.73 19.45 -24.45
C LEU A 177 17.86 20.45 -25.61
N LEU A 178 17.25 21.63 -25.48
CA LEU A 178 17.33 22.69 -26.48
C LEU A 178 18.71 23.33 -26.57
N SER A 179 19.56 23.22 -25.53
CA SER A 179 20.95 23.68 -25.59
C SER A 179 21.86 22.76 -26.40
N THR A 180 21.52 21.49 -26.48
CA THR A 180 22.29 20.49 -27.22
C THR A 180 21.97 20.51 -28.72
N ILE A 181 20.80 21.01 -29.11
CA ILE A 181 20.32 20.96 -30.50
C ILE A 181 20.45 22.33 -31.16
N LYS A 182 21.04 22.37 -32.36
CA LYS A 182 21.59 23.61 -32.95
C LYS A 182 20.60 24.51 -33.69
N LYS A 183 19.44 24.05 -34.19
CA LYS A 183 18.56 24.91 -35.00
C LYS A 183 17.07 24.69 -34.79
N GLU A 184 16.56 23.47 -35.00
CA GLU A 184 15.12 23.21 -34.99
C GLU A 184 14.80 21.81 -34.44
N VAL A 185 13.73 21.70 -33.65
CA VAL A 185 13.27 20.43 -33.06
C VAL A 185 11.77 20.33 -33.21
N SER A 186 11.27 19.15 -33.57
CA SER A 186 9.82 18.90 -33.60
C SER A 186 9.29 18.55 -32.21
N PHE A 187 8.11 19.07 -31.84
CA PHE A 187 7.49 18.78 -30.55
C PHE A 187 7.15 17.30 -30.38
N SER A 188 6.78 16.60 -31.46
CA SER A 188 6.59 15.14 -31.46
C SER A 188 7.87 14.40 -31.04
N HIS A 189 9.05 14.90 -31.41
CA HIS A 189 10.31 14.26 -31.07
C HIS A 189 10.63 14.37 -29.58
N ILE A 190 10.24 15.49 -28.93
CA ILE A 190 10.40 15.69 -27.48
C ILE A 190 9.39 14.83 -26.71
N THR A 191 8.15 14.76 -27.18
CA THR A 191 7.07 14.02 -26.52
C THR A 191 7.12 12.50 -26.73
N LYS A 192 7.92 12.00 -27.68
CA LYS A 192 8.17 10.55 -27.85
C LYS A 192 8.73 9.85 -26.60
N ARG A 193 9.39 10.58 -25.71
CA ARG A 193 9.91 10.06 -24.43
C ARG A 193 8.91 10.17 -23.28
N ALA A 194 7.72 10.71 -23.51
CA ALA A 194 6.70 10.83 -22.48
C ALA A 194 6.02 9.47 -22.24
N GLU A 195 5.98 9.04 -20.98
CA GLU A 195 5.33 7.79 -20.59
C GLU A 195 3.81 7.95 -20.46
N ASN A 196 3.34 9.16 -20.11
CA ASN A 196 1.93 9.42 -19.83
C ASN A 196 1.39 10.68 -20.54
N LYS A 197 0.07 10.75 -20.73
CA LYS A 197 -0.62 11.95 -21.24
C LYS A 197 -0.36 13.21 -20.39
N LEU A 198 -0.22 13.05 -19.08
CA LEU A 198 0.09 14.15 -18.16
C LEU A 198 1.48 14.74 -18.43
N ASP A 199 2.47 13.90 -18.78
CA ASP A 199 3.81 14.38 -19.12
C ASP A 199 3.77 15.24 -20.39
N ILE A 200 3.01 14.82 -21.41
CA ILE A 200 2.82 15.60 -22.65
C ILE A 200 2.21 16.98 -22.35
N ILE A 201 1.18 17.03 -21.50
CA ILE A 201 0.54 18.29 -21.08
C ILE A 201 1.55 19.19 -20.36
N ILE A 202 2.38 18.64 -19.48
CA ILE A 202 3.39 19.40 -18.74
C ILE A 202 4.49 19.91 -19.65
N PHE A 203 4.96 19.10 -20.61
CA PHE A 203 5.92 19.54 -21.62
C PHE A 203 5.37 20.69 -22.46
N PHE A 204 4.08 20.63 -22.81
CA PHE A 204 3.43 21.72 -23.54
C PHE A 204 3.35 23.01 -22.71
N ILE A 205 2.97 22.93 -21.43
CA ILE A 205 2.93 24.09 -20.53
C ILE A 205 4.34 24.68 -20.33
N ALA A 206 5.35 23.83 -20.12
CA ALA A 206 6.74 24.27 -19.96
C ALA A 206 7.26 24.96 -21.24
N LEU A 207 6.89 24.46 -22.41
CA LEU A 207 7.22 25.07 -23.70
C LEU A 207 6.54 26.43 -23.89
N LEU A 208 5.27 26.58 -23.51
CA LEU A 208 4.58 27.89 -23.51
C LEU A 208 5.23 28.89 -22.56
N GLU A 209 5.72 28.43 -21.40
CA GLU A 209 6.46 29.28 -20.47
C GLU A 209 7.80 29.76 -21.06
N LEU A 210 8.52 28.91 -21.80
CA LEU A 210 9.75 29.30 -22.51
C LEU A 210 9.48 30.33 -23.63
N VAL A 211 8.36 30.22 -24.33
CA VAL A 211 7.93 31.22 -25.32
C VAL A 211 7.61 32.55 -24.64
N LYS A 212 6.90 32.50 -23.50
CA LYS A 212 6.59 33.69 -22.70
C LYS A 212 7.86 34.39 -22.21
N GLN A 213 8.90 33.62 -21.89
CA GLN A 213 10.24 34.13 -21.51
C GLN A 213 11.11 34.53 -22.72
N GLN A 214 10.58 34.42 -23.95
CA GLN A 214 11.24 34.76 -25.22
C GLN A 214 12.51 33.98 -25.54
N GLU A 215 12.72 32.82 -24.90
CA GLU A 215 13.88 31.95 -25.16
C GLU A 215 13.71 31.11 -26.44
N VAL A 216 12.47 30.91 -26.87
CA VAL A 216 12.10 29.97 -27.95
C VAL A 216 11.01 30.59 -28.82
N HIS A 217 11.09 30.31 -30.12
CA HIS A 217 10.08 30.64 -31.13
C HIS A 217 9.43 29.36 -31.64
N LEU A 218 8.12 29.41 -31.89
CA LEU A 218 7.35 28.26 -32.39
C LEU A 218 6.76 28.59 -33.75
N THR A 219 6.77 27.63 -34.65
CA THR A 219 6.08 27.70 -35.93
C THR A 219 5.15 26.50 -36.07
N GLN A 220 3.92 26.77 -36.51
CA GLN A 220 2.90 25.76 -36.80
C GLN A 220 2.12 26.24 -38.03
N GLU A 221 2.09 25.45 -39.09
CA GLU A 221 1.49 25.84 -40.37
C GLU A 221 -0.04 25.78 -40.33
N THR A 222 -0.61 24.70 -39.79
CA THR A 222 -2.06 24.58 -39.60
C THR A 222 -2.43 24.05 -38.21
N VAL A 223 -3.69 24.26 -37.80
CA VAL A 223 -4.17 23.87 -36.48
C VAL A 223 -4.08 22.34 -36.33
N PHE A 224 -3.45 21.89 -35.23
CA PHE A 224 -3.19 20.47 -34.91
C PHE A 224 -2.09 19.78 -35.74
N GLU A 225 -1.35 20.51 -36.57
CA GLU A 225 -0.14 19.99 -37.20
C GLU A 225 1.10 20.08 -36.30
N GLU A 226 2.21 19.54 -36.80
CA GLU A 226 3.48 19.48 -36.09
C GLU A 226 3.96 20.87 -35.65
N ILE A 227 4.36 20.99 -34.38
CA ILE A 227 4.92 22.23 -33.82
C ILE A 227 6.43 22.17 -33.95
N THR A 228 7.01 23.11 -34.69
CA THR A 228 8.45 23.24 -34.83
C THR A 228 8.97 24.26 -33.84
N ILE A 229 10.02 23.89 -33.11
CA ILE A 229 10.60 24.63 -32.01
C ILE A 229 11.95 25.17 -32.45
N ILE A 230 12.08 26.49 -32.49
CA ILE A 230 13.27 27.21 -32.96
C ILE A 230 13.82 28.00 -31.79
N ARG A 231 15.07 27.75 -31.40
CA ARG A 231 15.69 28.50 -30.32
C ARG A 231 16.08 29.90 -30.81
N ARG A 232 15.82 30.92 -29.97
CA ARG A 232 16.24 32.30 -30.23
C ARG A 232 17.70 32.55 -29.87
#